data_AF-A0A958Y5B6-F1
#
_entry.id   AF-A0A958Y5B6-F1
#
_cell.length_a   1.000
_cell.length_b   1.000
_cell.length_c   1.000
_cell.angle_alpha   90.00
_cell.angle_beta   90.00
_cell.angle_gamma   90.00
#
_symmetry.space_group_name_H-M   'P 1'
#
loop_
_entity.id
_entity.type
_entity.pdbx_description
1 polymer ?
#
loop_
_entity_poly.entity_id
_entity_poly.type
_entity_poly.pdbx_seq_one_letter_code
_entity_poly.pdbx_strand_id
1 'polypeptide(L)'
;MKKITLIFLVLGLITFANAQQSETYFHLELDGKPVDLNSCITNKTDYRNLKLVTTKEPEVSGISLELTLNDETTKQFEDYHEFNAFDLKFWLLQNLAFVKPGMLSFNFSKNAISIETFSICVKKEDESSMGMMETRGEAEPDYIKLPVYYATDRNYMKTGDVYETFGTQRSSLRYGMCIVSIPHDHRVGHIESPSVWKLEFSEDPEKHVVLHKIYIYNKDSFFDKLKQGIQESSKKSSFLFVHGYNTSFADAAKRTAQISYDLKFDGEAVFYSWPSKESVAEYTRDESNIEWAQHDLELFLTDYISKSGAEEIYLVAHSMGNRGLTRAITNVIKEHPDYKEKIKEIILAAPDIDADVFKRDIAPKMIQTIQKPITLYVSSDDLALKASKEVHGYARAGDSGDGLVVINGIETVDATGIDTSFLSHSYFADTSSIIADIFDLIKTGKRALYRKSLQLIELSNKVYYKVVKK
;
A
#
# COMPACT_ATOMS: atom_id res chain seq x y z
N MET A 1 -7.63 -84.23 -52.13
CA MET A 1 -8.96 -83.73 -52.55
C MET A 1 -9.99 -84.07 -51.49
N LYS A 2 -10.53 -83.06 -50.79
CA LYS A 2 -11.96 -82.92 -50.44
C LYS A 2 -12.11 -81.72 -49.50
N LYS A 3 -12.88 -80.72 -49.97
CA LYS A 3 -13.44 -79.62 -49.20
C LYS A 3 -14.41 -80.19 -48.16
N ILE A 4 -14.35 -79.70 -46.92
CA ILE A 4 -15.52 -79.64 -46.04
C ILE A 4 -15.51 -78.27 -45.36
N THR A 5 -16.55 -77.51 -45.69
CA THR A 5 -17.02 -76.28 -45.06
C THR A 5 -17.56 -76.59 -43.66
N LEU A 6 -17.27 -75.75 -42.65
CA LEU A 6 -18.26 -75.48 -41.60
C LEU A 6 -17.98 -74.20 -40.77
N ILE A 7 -18.83 -73.20 -41.02
CA ILE A 7 -19.58 -72.36 -40.06
C ILE A 7 -18.81 -71.45 -39.08
N PHE A 8 -19.05 -70.15 -39.28
CA PHE A 8 -18.86 -69.04 -38.34
C PHE A 8 -19.70 -69.23 -37.06
N LEU A 9 -19.06 -69.06 -35.90
CA LEU A 9 -19.74 -68.52 -34.72
C LEU A 9 -18.77 -67.59 -33.97
N VAL A 10 -19.23 -66.35 -33.79
CA VAL A 10 -18.57 -65.28 -33.06
C VAL A 10 -18.63 -65.58 -31.57
N LEU A 11 -17.48 -65.63 -30.90
CA LEU A 11 -17.37 -65.28 -29.48
C LEU A 11 -16.10 -64.45 -29.30
N GLY A 12 -16.29 -63.14 -29.17
CA GLY A 12 -15.24 -62.23 -28.74
C GLY A 12 -14.95 -62.43 -27.26
N LEU A 13 -13.67 -62.55 -26.93
CA LEU A 13 -13.14 -62.32 -25.59
C LEU A 13 -11.81 -61.60 -25.77
N ILE A 14 -11.91 -60.28 -25.79
CA ILE A 14 -10.80 -59.35 -25.66
C ILE A 14 -10.28 -59.52 -24.24
N THR A 15 -9.06 -60.02 -24.10
CA THR A 15 -8.29 -59.94 -22.85
C THR A 15 -7.90 -58.48 -22.64
N PHE A 16 -8.65 -57.76 -21.80
CA PHE A 16 -8.19 -56.51 -21.22
C PHE A 16 -7.08 -56.82 -20.21
N ALA A 17 -5.85 -56.42 -20.55
CA ALA A 17 -4.82 -56.20 -19.56
C ALA A 17 -5.30 -55.06 -18.65
N ASN A 18 -5.62 -55.37 -17.40
CA ASN A 18 -5.84 -54.36 -16.36
C ASN A 18 -4.51 -53.64 -16.13
N ALA A 19 -4.32 -52.50 -16.78
CA ALA A 19 -3.42 -51.48 -16.29
C ALA A 19 -4.06 -50.96 -15.00
N GLN A 20 -3.48 -51.35 -13.86
CA GLN A 20 -3.85 -50.82 -12.56
C GLN A 20 -3.45 -49.33 -12.55
N GLN A 21 -4.41 -48.46 -12.87
CA GLN A 21 -4.24 -47.01 -12.78
C GLN A 21 -3.88 -46.68 -11.33
N SER A 22 -2.72 -46.03 -11.14
CA SER A 22 -2.37 -45.40 -9.87
C SER A 22 -3.47 -44.42 -9.50
N GLU A 23 -4.20 -44.68 -8.41
CA GLU A 23 -5.17 -43.71 -7.90
C GLU A 23 -4.40 -42.49 -7.37
N THR A 24 -4.61 -41.33 -8.01
CA THR A 24 -4.09 -40.03 -7.56
C THR A 24 -5.08 -39.44 -6.55
N TYR A 25 -4.61 -39.12 -5.35
CA TYR A 25 -5.44 -38.57 -4.27
C TYR A 25 -5.56 -37.06 -4.36
N PHE A 26 -4.53 -36.39 -4.91
CA PHE A 26 -4.45 -34.93 -4.99
C PHE A 26 -4.06 -34.45 -6.38
N HIS A 27 -4.65 -33.33 -6.81
CA HIS A 27 -4.22 -32.59 -7.99
C HIS A 27 -4.33 -31.08 -7.77
N LEU A 28 -3.55 -30.32 -8.55
CA LEU A 28 -3.66 -28.86 -8.57
C LEU A 28 -4.81 -28.44 -9.48
N GLU A 29 -5.61 -27.48 -9.02
CA GLU A 29 -6.58 -26.78 -9.85
C GLU A 29 -6.26 -25.28 -9.90
N LEU A 30 -6.38 -24.70 -11.08
CA LEU A 30 -6.33 -23.25 -11.32
C LEU A 30 -7.65 -22.84 -11.96
N ASP A 31 -8.34 -21.88 -11.36
CA ASP A 31 -9.67 -21.40 -11.80
C ASP A 31 -10.69 -22.55 -11.98
N GLY A 32 -10.63 -23.55 -11.10
CA GLY A 32 -11.53 -24.71 -11.10
C GLY A 32 -11.26 -25.73 -12.22
N LYS A 33 -10.07 -25.69 -12.84
CA LYS A 33 -9.64 -26.67 -13.84
C LYS A 33 -8.33 -27.34 -13.42
N PRO A 34 -8.16 -28.66 -13.66
CA PRO A 34 -6.90 -29.34 -13.37
C PRO A 34 -5.73 -28.69 -14.10
N VAL A 35 -4.63 -28.48 -13.38
CA VAL A 35 -3.37 -27.94 -13.93
C VAL A 35 -2.61 -29.06 -14.63
N ASP A 36 -2.15 -28.82 -15.86
CA ASP A 36 -1.23 -29.74 -16.54
C ASP A 36 0.16 -29.67 -15.91
N LEU A 37 0.63 -30.77 -15.33
CA LEU A 37 1.94 -30.83 -14.67
C LEU A 37 3.13 -30.71 -15.64
N ASN A 38 2.91 -30.82 -16.96
CA ASN A 38 3.92 -30.51 -17.97
C ASN A 38 4.02 -28.99 -18.25
N SER A 39 3.09 -28.21 -17.73
CA SER A 39 3.14 -26.75 -17.78
C SER A 39 3.90 -26.18 -16.57
N CYS A 40 4.18 -24.88 -16.60
CA CYS A 40 4.84 -24.20 -15.50
C CYS A 40 3.87 -23.24 -14.82
N ILE A 41 3.90 -23.19 -13.50
CA ILE A 41 3.41 -22.03 -12.76
C ILE A 41 4.43 -20.90 -12.86
N THR A 42 3.94 -19.67 -12.96
CA THR A 42 4.76 -18.50 -13.23
C THR A 42 4.51 -17.42 -12.19
N ASN A 43 5.31 -16.36 -12.18
CA ASN A 43 5.07 -15.20 -11.32
C ASN A 43 3.69 -14.53 -11.58
N LYS A 44 3.01 -14.89 -12.66
CA LYS A 44 1.70 -14.38 -13.08
C LYS A 44 0.54 -15.34 -12.91
N THR A 45 0.79 -16.60 -12.58
CA THR A 45 -0.27 -17.52 -12.20
C THR A 45 -1.17 -16.87 -11.14
N ASP A 46 -2.50 -16.98 -11.27
CA ASP A 46 -3.41 -16.47 -10.24
C ASP A 46 -3.42 -17.42 -9.04
N TYR A 47 -2.42 -17.28 -8.18
CA TYR A 47 -2.25 -18.11 -6.97
C TYR A 47 -3.43 -18.01 -6.00
N ARG A 48 -4.32 -17.02 -6.11
CA ARG A 48 -5.54 -16.95 -5.28
C ARG A 48 -6.54 -18.04 -5.66
N ASN A 49 -6.48 -18.50 -6.91
CA ASN A 49 -7.34 -19.55 -7.45
C ASN A 49 -6.57 -20.86 -7.71
N LEU A 50 -5.28 -20.93 -7.37
CA LEU A 50 -4.49 -22.16 -7.40
C LEU A 50 -4.68 -22.92 -6.08
N LYS A 51 -5.25 -24.13 -6.14
CA LYS A 51 -5.55 -24.94 -4.95
C LYS A 51 -5.22 -26.40 -5.16
N LEU A 52 -4.90 -27.10 -4.08
CA LEU A 52 -4.93 -28.56 -4.01
C LEU A 52 -6.37 -29.02 -3.81
N VAL A 53 -6.81 -29.95 -4.66
CA VAL A 53 -8.12 -30.58 -4.59
C VAL A 53 -7.94 -32.09 -4.45
N THR A 54 -8.83 -32.72 -3.70
CA THR A 54 -8.85 -34.17 -3.50
C THR A 54 -10.06 -34.81 -4.15
N THR A 55 -9.91 -36.05 -4.62
CA THR A 55 -10.98 -36.83 -5.25
C THR A 55 -11.78 -37.69 -4.26
N LYS A 56 -11.31 -37.84 -3.00
CA LYS A 56 -11.92 -38.73 -1.97
C LYS A 56 -11.68 -38.22 -0.53
N GLU A 57 -12.41 -37.17 -0.09
CA GLU A 57 -12.24 -36.52 1.23
C GLU A 57 -12.15 -37.44 2.47
N PRO A 58 -12.98 -38.49 2.67
CA PRO A 58 -12.89 -39.33 3.87
C PRO A 58 -11.65 -40.25 3.90
N GLU A 59 -10.99 -40.51 2.77
CA GLU A 59 -9.78 -41.36 2.70
C GLU A 59 -8.48 -40.58 2.95
N VAL A 60 -8.50 -39.25 2.78
CA VAL A 60 -7.33 -38.39 2.90
C VAL A 60 -7.06 -37.83 4.30
N SER A 61 -7.87 -38.20 5.30
CA SER A 61 -7.63 -37.83 6.69
C SER A 61 -6.29 -38.38 7.21
N GLY A 62 -5.50 -37.51 7.85
CA GLY A 62 -4.18 -37.83 8.40
C GLY A 62 -3.04 -37.89 7.37
N ILE A 63 -3.22 -37.28 6.20
CA ILE A 63 -2.16 -37.09 5.20
C ILE A 63 -1.54 -35.71 5.39
N SER A 64 -0.22 -35.69 5.62
CA SER A 64 0.60 -34.47 5.66
C SER A 64 1.20 -34.17 4.29
N LEU A 65 1.56 -32.90 4.08
CA LEU A 65 2.18 -32.42 2.84
C LEU A 65 3.52 -31.74 3.13
N GLU A 66 4.56 -32.17 2.43
CA GLU A 66 5.82 -31.45 2.29
C GLU A 66 5.90 -30.82 0.90
N LEU A 67 6.14 -29.51 0.88
CA LEU A 67 6.42 -28.75 -0.32
C LEU A 67 7.91 -28.46 -0.40
N THR A 68 8.54 -28.81 -1.51
CA THR A 68 9.99 -28.65 -1.72
C THR A 68 10.25 -27.87 -2.99
N LEU A 69 11.01 -26.77 -2.88
CA LEU A 69 11.47 -25.97 -4.01
C LEU A 69 12.94 -26.30 -4.28
N ASN A 70 13.23 -26.76 -5.51
CA ASN A 70 14.56 -27.09 -6.02
C ASN A 70 15.37 -28.04 -5.13
N ASP A 71 14.71 -28.95 -4.42
CA ASP A 71 15.32 -29.91 -3.48
C ASP A 71 16.11 -29.26 -2.31
N GLU A 72 15.98 -27.95 -2.11
CA GLU A 72 16.75 -27.19 -1.11
C GLU A 72 15.86 -26.57 -0.03
N THR A 73 14.74 -25.96 -0.43
CA THR A 73 13.86 -25.23 0.49
C THR A 73 12.58 -26.01 0.71
N THR A 74 12.30 -26.37 1.97
CA THR A 74 11.11 -27.16 2.32
C THR A 74 10.12 -26.40 3.19
N LYS A 75 8.84 -26.74 3.05
CA LYS A 75 7.74 -26.25 3.90
C LYS A 75 6.78 -27.40 4.18
N GLN A 76 6.53 -27.65 5.47
CA GLN A 76 5.61 -28.69 5.94
C GLN A 76 4.23 -28.11 6.21
N PHE A 77 3.21 -28.92 5.96
CA PHE A 77 1.80 -28.68 6.25
C PHE A 77 1.20 -29.93 6.90
N GLU A 78 0.37 -29.72 7.93
CA GLU A 78 -0.32 -30.83 8.61
C GLU A 78 -1.36 -31.49 7.69
N ASP A 79 -1.96 -30.72 6.78
CA ASP A 79 -2.88 -31.17 5.75
C ASP A 79 -2.92 -30.24 4.52
N TYR A 80 -3.71 -30.61 3.50
CA TYR A 80 -3.85 -29.83 2.27
C TYR A 80 -4.72 -28.55 2.44
N HIS A 81 -5.55 -28.46 3.49
CA HIS A 81 -6.31 -27.25 3.77
C HIS A 81 -5.39 -26.12 4.27
N GLU A 82 -4.39 -26.45 5.08
CA GLU A 82 -3.37 -25.51 5.52
C GLU A 82 -2.57 -24.96 4.32
N PHE A 83 -2.23 -25.82 3.36
CA PHE A 83 -1.64 -25.38 2.09
C PHE A 83 -2.57 -24.44 1.31
N ASN A 84 -3.87 -24.74 1.24
CA ASN A 84 -4.83 -23.88 0.52
C ASN A 84 -5.07 -22.53 1.22
N ALA A 85 -4.75 -22.41 2.51
CA ALA A 85 -4.77 -21.15 3.26
C ALA A 85 -3.42 -20.40 3.23
N PHE A 86 -2.37 -21.04 2.70
CA PHE A 86 -1.01 -20.53 2.67
C PHE A 86 -0.77 -19.65 1.43
N ASP A 87 -0.04 -18.53 1.63
CA ASP A 87 0.35 -17.65 0.52
C ASP A 87 1.54 -18.25 -0.25
N LEU A 88 1.24 -19.21 -1.12
CA LEU A 88 2.23 -19.89 -1.94
C LEU A 88 3.02 -18.90 -2.82
N LYS A 89 2.37 -17.87 -3.37
CA LYS A 89 3.05 -16.86 -4.20
C LYS A 89 4.12 -16.16 -3.41
N PHE A 90 3.78 -15.70 -2.20
CA PHE A 90 4.71 -15.01 -1.33
C PHE A 90 5.88 -15.90 -0.92
N TRP A 91 5.63 -17.17 -0.57
CA TRP A 91 6.70 -18.10 -0.22
C TRP A 91 7.63 -18.40 -1.39
N LEU A 92 7.10 -18.58 -2.61
CA LEU A 92 7.92 -18.74 -3.82
C LEU A 92 8.75 -17.49 -4.10
N LEU A 93 8.20 -16.29 -3.88
CA LEU A 93 8.94 -15.03 -4.04
C LEU A 93 10.05 -14.86 -3.00
N GLN A 94 9.79 -15.15 -1.73
CA GLN A 94 10.80 -15.08 -0.66
C GLN A 94 11.99 -16.03 -0.91
N ASN A 95 11.72 -17.18 -1.52
CA ASN A 95 12.74 -18.17 -1.84
C ASN A 95 13.25 -18.07 -3.29
N LEU A 96 13.06 -16.91 -3.93
CA LEU A 96 13.62 -16.58 -5.25
C LEU A 96 13.25 -17.59 -6.35
N ALA A 97 12.10 -18.25 -6.25
CA ALA A 97 11.68 -19.34 -7.13
C ALA A 97 11.52 -18.94 -8.61
N PHE A 98 11.35 -17.63 -8.89
CA PHE A 98 11.21 -17.10 -10.25
C PHE A 98 12.49 -16.42 -10.76
N VAL A 99 13.60 -16.45 -10.01
CA VAL A 99 14.89 -15.92 -10.46
C VAL A 99 15.57 -16.87 -11.43
N LYS A 100 15.38 -18.18 -11.26
CA LYS A 100 15.80 -19.23 -12.19
C LYS A 100 14.69 -20.27 -12.32
N PRO A 101 14.49 -20.88 -13.51
CA PRO A 101 13.56 -22.00 -13.64
C PRO A 101 13.88 -23.10 -12.64
N GLY A 102 12.85 -23.60 -11.97
CA GLY A 102 12.96 -24.53 -10.87
C GLY A 102 11.81 -25.54 -10.87
N MET A 103 11.86 -26.45 -9.90
CA MET A 103 10.82 -27.44 -9.68
C MET A 103 10.22 -27.27 -8.29
N LEU A 104 8.90 -27.24 -8.25
CA LEU A 104 8.13 -27.30 -7.01
C LEU A 104 7.54 -28.70 -6.86
N SER A 105 7.99 -29.42 -5.84
CA SER A 105 7.62 -30.80 -5.56
C SER A 105 6.67 -30.87 -4.38
N PHE A 106 5.61 -31.65 -4.53
CA PHE A 106 4.59 -31.92 -3.55
C PHE A 106 4.72 -33.37 -3.12
N ASN A 107 5.01 -33.61 -1.85
CA ASN A 107 5.17 -34.95 -1.29
C ASN A 107 4.14 -35.16 -0.18
N PHE A 108 3.21 -36.09 -0.42
CA PHE A 108 2.16 -36.44 0.52
C PHE A 108 2.54 -37.68 1.28
N SER A 109 2.40 -37.65 2.61
CA SER A 109 2.77 -38.78 3.46
C SER A 109 1.74 -39.08 4.54
N LYS A 110 1.54 -40.36 4.84
CA LYS A 110 0.70 -40.86 5.94
C LYS A 110 1.54 -41.73 6.85
N ASN A 111 1.62 -41.40 8.14
CA ASN A 111 2.50 -42.06 9.11
C ASN A 111 3.98 -42.13 8.65
N ALA A 112 4.48 -41.02 8.07
CA ALA A 112 5.83 -40.90 7.50
C ALA A 112 6.14 -41.81 6.30
N ILE A 113 5.12 -42.42 5.68
CA ILE A 113 5.25 -43.17 4.44
C ILE A 113 4.74 -42.29 3.30
N SER A 114 5.60 -42.00 2.33
CA SER A 114 5.24 -41.29 1.10
C SER A 114 4.20 -42.09 0.33
N ILE A 115 3.07 -41.48 0.03
CA ILE A 115 1.94 -42.12 -0.68
C ILE A 115 1.71 -41.53 -2.07
N GLU A 116 2.05 -40.26 -2.29
CA GLU A 116 1.90 -39.60 -3.57
C GLU A 116 2.93 -38.48 -3.68
N THR A 117 3.51 -38.33 -4.87
CA THR A 117 4.41 -37.22 -5.16
C THR A 117 4.18 -36.75 -6.58
N PHE A 118 4.10 -35.43 -6.76
CA PHE A 118 4.15 -34.83 -8.09
C PHE A 118 4.96 -33.54 -8.05
N SER A 119 5.31 -33.02 -9.21
CA SER A 119 6.07 -31.77 -9.29
C SER A 119 5.60 -30.94 -10.47
N ILE A 120 5.76 -29.63 -10.34
CA ILE A 120 5.43 -28.68 -11.39
C ILE A 120 6.59 -27.71 -11.58
N CYS A 121 6.84 -27.38 -12.84
CA CYS A 121 7.83 -26.38 -13.21
C CYS A 121 7.43 -25.01 -12.63
N VAL A 122 8.40 -24.27 -12.12
CA VAL A 122 8.25 -22.87 -11.72
C VAL A 122 9.20 -22.03 -12.58
N LYS A 123 8.69 -21.01 -13.27
CA LYS A 123 9.54 -20.12 -14.08
C LYS A 123 9.02 -18.70 -14.10
N LYS A 124 9.87 -17.75 -14.42
CA LYS A 124 9.43 -16.39 -14.72
C LYS A 124 8.73 -16.36 -16.09
N GLU A 125 7.63 -15.63 -16.16
CA GLU A 125 6.95 -15.26 -17.39
C GLU A 125 7.08 -13.74 -17.58
N ASP A 126 7.84 -13.34 -18.59
CA ASP A 126 8.09 -11.94 -18.97
C ASP A 126 7.01 -11.47 -19.98
N GLU A 127 6.49 -10.23 -19.92
CA GLU A 127 5.58 -9.71 -20.97
C GLU A 127 6.34 -9.32 -22.23
N SER A 128 5.76 -9.70 -23.36
CA SER A 128 5.90 -8.95 -24.59
C SER A 128 4.57 -8.27 -24.92
N SER A 129 4.56 -6.93 -24.83
CA SER A 129 3.77 -5.94 -25.59
C SER A 129 2.31 -6.24 -25.97
N MET A 130 1.40 -5.39 -25.50
CA MET A 130 -0.05 -5.48 -25.69
C MET A 130 -0.51 -5.01 -27.11
N GLY A 131 -1.09 -5.93 -27.89
CA GLY A 131 -1.99 -5.65 -29.03
C GLY A 131 -1.50 -6.15 -30.40
N MET A 132 -2.04 -7.28 -30.86
CA MET A 132 -1.97 -7.84 -32.23
C MET A 132 -0.72 -7.53 -33.09
N MET A 133 0.05 -8.61 -33.29
CA MET A 133 1.03 -8.86 -34.35
C MET A 133 2.45 -8.30 -34.14
N GLU A 134 3.36 -9.27 -34.04
CA GLU A 134 4.79 -9.24 -33.73
C GLU A 134 5.62 -8.10 -34.36
N THR A 135 6.38 -7.40 -33.52
CA THR A 135 7.81 -7.13 -33.74
C THR A 135 8.56 -7.17 -32.39
N ARG A 136 9.63 -7.96 -32.33
CA ARG A 136 10.51 -8.12 -31.16
C ARG A 136 11.33 -6.85 -30.91
N GLY A 137 11.36 -6.38 -29.67
CA GLY A 137 12.42 -5.51 -29.14
C GLY A 137 11.91 -4.34 -28.30
N GLU A 138 11.79 -4.53 -26.99
CA GLU A 138 12.13 -3.59 -25.90
C GLU A 138 11.72 -4.26 -24.56
N ALA A 139 12.61 -4.20 -23.55
CA ALA A 139 12.45 -4.86 -22.26
C ALA A 139 11.23 -4.33 -21.48
N GLU A 140 10.54 -5.20 -20.72
CA GLU A 140 9.55 -4.72 -19.76
C GLU A 140 10.20 -3.77 -18.74
N PRO A 141 9.55 -2.63 -18.40
CA PRO A 141 10.11 -1.71 -17.44
C PRO A 141 10.13 -2.30 -16.02
N ASP A 142 11.25 -2.21 -15.31
CA ASP A 142 11.44 -2.74 -13.94
C ASP A 142 10.79 -1.87 -12.84
N TYR A 143 9.55 -1.42 -13.07
CA TYR A 143 8.80 -0.56 -12.17
C TYR A 143 7.29 -0.62 -12.42
N ILE A 144 6.51 -0.37 -11.38
CA ILE A 144 5.05 -0.23 -11.49
C ILE A 144 4.65 1.23 -11.67
N LYS A 145 3.48 1.49 -12.26
CA LYS A 145 2.88 2.84 -12.37
C LYS A 145 1.63 2.92 -11.51
N LEU A 146 1.57 3.94 -10.66
CA LEU A 146 0.45 4.22 -9.78
C LEU A 146 -0.21 5.54 -10.18
N PRO A 147 -1.54 5.53 -10.44
CA PRO A 147 -2.30 6.76 -10.53
C PRO A 147 -2.45 7.37 -9.14
N VAL A 148 -2.30 8.69 -9.05
CA VAL A 148 -2.54 9.45 -7.82
C VAL A 148 -3.34 10.70 -8.15
N TYR A 149 -4.50 10.86 -7.54
CA TYR A 149 -5.37 12.02 -7.75
C TYR A 149 -4.87 13.23 -6.95
N TYR A 150 -5.16 14.44 -7.44
CA TYR A 150 -4.78 15.65 -6.72
C TYR A 150 -5.80 16.78 -6.81
N ALA A 151 -5.79 17.61 -5.77
CA ALA A 151 -6.29 18.98 -5.80
C ALA A 151 -5.15 19.92 -5.43
N THR A 152 -5.05 21.06 -6.10
CA THR A 152 -4.00 22.04 -5.86
C THR A 152 -4.45 23.46 -6.14
N ASP A 153 -4.05 24.39 -5.29
CA ASP A 153 -4.20 25.85 -5.39
C ASP A 153 -2.84 26.52 -5.74
N ARG A 154 -1.91 25.74 -6.31
CA ARG A 154 -0.67 26.24 -6.92
C ARG A 154 -0.91 26.84 -8.29
N ASN A 155 -0.10 27.83 -8.66
CA ASN A 155 -0.14 28.41 -9.98
C ASN A 155 0.32 27.39 -11.04
N TYR A 156 -0.50 27.20 -12.06
CA TYR A 156 -0.16 26.36 -13.22
C TYR A 156 0.85 27.08 -14.10
N MET A 157 1.99 26.44 -14.33
CA MET A 157 3.04 26.92 -15.22
C MET A 157 2.92 26.09 -16.50
N LYS A 158 2.60 26.73 -17.62
CA LYS A 158 2.45 26.05 -18.91
C LYS A 158 3.83 25.70 -19.49
N THR A 159 4.44 24.65 -18.96
CA THR A 159 5.77 24.14 -19.30
C THR A 159 5.68 22.70 -19.83
N GLY A 160 6.73 22.24 -20.53
CA GLY A 160 6.85 20.86 -20.99
C GLY A 160 7.45 19.91 -19.95
N ASP A 161 7.98 20.46 -18.84
CA ASP A 161 8.52 19.70 -17.73
C ASP A 161 7.42 19.42 -16.69
N VAL A 162 7.21 18.13 -16.40
CA VAL A 162 6.24 17.67 -15.40
C VAL A 162 6.58 18.15 -14.00
N TYR A 163 7.85 18.37 -13.68
CA TYR A 163 8.30 18.88 -12.39
C TYR A 163 8.01 20.36 -12.19
N GLU A 164 7.92 21.13 -13.28
CA GLU A 164 7.66 22.56 -13.23
C GLU A 164 6.19 22.91 -13.45
N THR A 165 5.33 21.93 -13.73
CA THR A 165 3.92 22.15 -14.12
C THR A 165 3.12 22.96 -13.09
N PHE A 166 3.44 22.83 -11.80
CA PHE A 166 2.84 23.63 -10.72
C PHE A 166 3.93 24.31 -9.90
N GLY A 167 3.87 25.63 -9.81
CA GLY A 167 4.83 26.44 -9.09
C GLY A 167 4.51 26.62 -7.60
N THR A 168 5.12 27.63 -7.00
CA THR A 168 5.02 27.94 -5.56
C THR A 168 4.14 29.16 -5.26
N GLN A 169 3.44 29.72 -6.24
CA GLN A 169 2.55 30.87 -6.05
C GLN A 169 1.11 30.41 -5.85
N ARG A 170 0.36 31.21 -5.08
CA ARG A 170 -1.08 31.02 -4.82
C ARG A 170 -1.89 31.21 -6.11
N SER A 171 -2.93 30.41 -6.29
CA SER A 171 -3.82 30.41 -7.46
C SER A 171 -5.16 29.77 -7.10
N SER A 172 -6.14 29.81 -8.01
CA SER A 172 -7.39 29.05 -7.81
C SER A 172 -7.19 27.54 -7.88
N LEU A 173 -8.02 26.80 -7.15
CA LEU A 173 -8.10 25.34 -7.17
C LEU A 173 -8.13 24.73 -8.58
N ARG A 174 -7.35 23.67 -8.75
CA ARG A 174 -7.27 22.79 -9.92
C ARG A 174 -7.24 21.34 -9.48
N TYR A 175 -7.71 20.47 -10.37
CA TYR A 175 -7.88 19.05 -10.10
C TYR A 175 -7.19 18.24 -11.18
N GLY A 176 -6.80 17.01 -10.84
CA GLY A 176 -6.18 16.14 -11.82
C GLY A 176 -5.72 14.80 -11.27
N MET A 177 -4.89 14.14 -12.07
CA MET A 177 -4.25 12.87 -11.72
C MET A 177 -2.81 12.86 -12.21
N CYS A 178 -1.90 12.36 -11.37
CA CYS A 178 -0.52 12.09 -11.70
C CYS A 178 -0.31 10.61 -11.97
N ILE A 179 0.67 10.27 -12.80
CA ILE A 179 1.22 8.91 -12.90
C ILE A 179 2.60 8.93 -12.30
N VAL A 180 2.80 8.15 -11.24
CA VAL A 180 4.08 8.01 -10.54
C VAL A 180 4.56 6.58 -10.69
N SER A 181 5.85 6.35 -10.97
CA SER A 181 6.42 5.01 -10.92
C SER A 181 7.02 4.71 -9.55
N ILE A 182 6.94 3.44 -9.15
CA ILE A 182 7.65 2.88 -7.99
C ILE A 182 8.54 1.75 -8.51
N PRO A 183 9.86 1.78 -8.25
CA PRO A 183 10.78 0.74 -8.72
C PRO A 183 10.49 -0.60 -8.01
N HIS A 184 10.79 -1.73 -8.64
CA HIS A 184 10.53 -3.03 -8.01
C HIS A 184 11.38 -3.31 -6.76
N ASP A 185 12.58 -2.74 -6.67
CA ASP A 185 13.47 -2.85 -5.50
C ASP A 185 13.17 -1.80 -4.41
N HIS A 186 12.00 -1.15 -4.50
CA HIS A 186 11.56 -0.13 -3.55
C HIS A 186 11.62 -0.60 -2.10
N ARG A 187 12.14 0.29 -1.24
CA ARG A 187 12.23 0.04 0.20
C ARG A 187 11.13 0.81 0.92
N VAL A 188 10.40 0.10 1.77
CA VAL A 188 9.30 0.65 2.55
C VAL A 188 9.72 1.94 3.28
N GLY A 189 9.01 3.01 2.98
CA GLY A 189 9.15 4.34 3.55
C GLY A 189 10.12 5.26 2.81
N HIS A 190 10.88 4.75 1.85
CA HIS A 190 11.87 5.52 1.10
C HIS A 190 11.26 6.16 -0.16
N ILE A 191 11.79 7.29 -0.60
CA ILE A 191 11.59 7.77 -1.98
C ILE A 191 12.95 7.67 -2.64
N GLU A 192 13.16 6.64 -3.44
CA GLU A 192 14.39 6.49 -4.19
C GLU A 192 14.50 7.61 -5.22
N SER A 193 15.66 8.25 -5.26
CA SER A 193 15.98 9.39 -6.10
C SER A 193 17.47 9.39 -6.45
N PRO A 194 17.86 10.06 -7.55
CA PRO A 194 19.24 10.12 -8.00
C PRO A 194 20.15 10.67 -6.90
N SER A 195 21.29 10.00 -6.70
CA SER A 195 22.30 10.45 -5.77
C SER A 195 23.64 10.73 -6.47
N VAL A 196 24.19 11.93 -6.26
CA VAL A 196 25.55 12.27 -6.70
C VAL A 196 26.61 11.33 -6.11
N TRP A 197 26.36 10.78 -4.91
CA TRP A 197 27.23 9.78 -4.28
C TRP A 197 27.17 8.42 -4.99
N LYS A 198 26.05 8.12 -5.66
CA LYS A 198 25.89 6.97 -6.54
C LYS A 198 26.21 7.27 -8.01
N LEU A 199 26.66 8.50 -8.31
CA LEU A 199 26.91 9.01 -9.67
C LEU A 199 25.66 8.98 -10.58
N GLU A 200 24.47 9.15 -10.00
CA GLU A 200 23.20 9.26 -10.72
C GLU A 200 22.84 10.74 -10.89
N PHE A 201 22.70 11.19 -12.15
CA PHE A 201 22.45 12.59 -12.48
C PHE A 201 21.06 12.84 -13.09
N SER A 202 20.29 11.77 -13.31
CA SER A 202 18.93 11.81 -13.83
C SER A 202 18.08 10.75 -13.15
N GLU A 203 16.78 11.00 -13.05
CA GLU A 203 15.83 10.01 -12.57
C GLU A 203 15.75 8.82 -13.53
N ASP A 204 15.56 7.64 -12.94
CA ASP A 204 15.57 6.34 -13.60
C ASP A 204 14.42 5.56 -12.98
N PRO A 205 13.27 5.41 -13.67
CA PRO A 205 12.09 4.78 -13.11
C PRO A 205 12.33 3.36 -12.57
N GLU A 206 13.36 2.64 -13.04
CA GLU A 206 13.72 1.30 -12.56
C GLU A 206 14.42 1.33 -11.19
N LYS A 207 14.92 2.50 -10.77
CA LYS A 207 15.66 2.67 -9.51
C LYS A 207 15.05 3.72 -8.60
N HIS A 208 14.18 4.57 -9.15
CA HIS A 208 13.71 5.79 -8.53
C HIS A 208 12.19 5.88 -8.59
N VAL A 209 11.63 6.55 -7.60
CA VAL A 209 10.23 6.98 -7.65
C VAL A 209 10.16 8.22 -8.54
N VAL A 210 9.44 8.13 -9.67
CA VAL A 210 9.46 9.16 -10.73
C VAL A 210 8.06 9.64 -11.06
N LEU A 211 7.87 10.96 -11.20
CA LEU A 211 6.65 11.54 -11.73
C LEU A 211 6.70 11.53 -13.26
N HIS A 212 5.81 10.77 -13.91
CA HIS A 212 5.80 10.61 -15.37
C HIS A 212 4.91 11.60 -16.09
N LYS A 213 3.68 11.77 -15.60
CA LYS A 213 2.63 12.52 -16.28
C LYS A 213 1.72 13.22 -15.29
N ILE A 214 1.22 14.39 -15.68
CA ILE A 214 0.18 15.14 -14.99
C ILE A 214 -0.97 15.35 -15.97
N TYR A 215 -2.17 14.94 -15.55
CA TYR A 215 -3.41 15.21 -16.25
C TYR A 215 -4.23 16.23 -15.46
N ILE A 216 -4.57 17.36 -16.09
CA ILE A 216 -5.45 18.37 -15.49
C ILE A 216 -6.88 18.11 -15.94
N TYR A 217 -7.79 18.02 -14.98
CA TYR A 217 -9.21 17.80 -15.21
C TYR A 217 -10.04 19.01 -14.77
N ASN A 218 -11.21 19.16 -15.38
CA ASN A 218 -12.25 19.96 -14.75
C ASN A 218 -12.79 19.21 -13.51
N LYS A 219 -13.45 19.96 -12.62
CA LYS A 219 -13.91 19.45 -11.31
C LYS A 219 -14.83 18.23 -11.43
N ASP A 220 -15.81 18.27 -12.33
CA ASP A 220 -16.78 17.17 -12.46
C ASP A 220 -16.11 15.91 -12.99
N SER A 221 -15.29 16.04 -14.04
CA SER A 221 -14.51 14.92 -14.59
C SER A 221 -13.51 14.33 -13.59
N PHE A 222 -12.96 15.15 -12.68
CA PHE A 222 -12.11 14.66 -11.60
C PHE A 222 -12.90 13.75 -10.64
N PHE A 223 -14.05 14.22 -10.15
CA PHE A 223 -14.85 13.45 -9.19
C PHE A 223 -15.51 12.22 -9.81
N ASP A 224 -15.90 12.27 -11.08
CA ASP A 224 -16.41 11.09 -11.80
C ASP A 224 -15.35 9.99 -11.90
N LYS A 225 -14.12 10.35 -12.27
CA LYS A 225 -12.99 9.40 -12.37
C LYS A 225 -12.58 8.84 -11.02
N LEU A 226 -12.44 9.72 -10.03
CA LEU A 226 -12.12 9.33 -8.66
C LEU A 226 -13.17 8.36 -8.11
N LYS A 227 -14.45 8.67 -8.33
CA LYS A 227 -15.56 7.80 -7.92
C LYS A 227 -15.51 6.45 -8.60
N GLN A 228 -15.25 6.40 -9.90
CA GLN A 228 -15.12 5.14 -10.63
C GLN A 228 -14.04 4.26 -10.02
N GLY A 229 -12.83 4.79 -9.78
CA GLY A 229 -11.73 4.04 -9.16
C GLY A 229 -12.05 3.58 -7.74
N ILE A 230 -12.66 4.44 -6.92
CA ILE A 230 -13.09 4.08 -5.57
C ILE A 230 -14.07 2.91 -5.56
N GLN A 231 -14.99 2.82 -6.54
CA GLN A 231 -15.94 1.71 -6.63
C GLN A 231 -15.28 0.36 -6.93
N GLU A 232 -14.04 0.32 -7.42
CA GLU A 232 -13.29 -0.92 -7.66
C GLU A 232 -12.69 -1.49 -6.36
N SER A 233 -12.51 -0.65 -5.33
CA SER A 233 -11.98 -1.09 -4.04
C SER A 233 -13.01 -1.82 -3.18
N SER A 234 -12.56 -2.80 -2.39
CA SER A 234 -13.49 -3.66 -1.63
C SER A 234 -14.29 -2.91 -0.57
N LYS A 235 -13.72 -1.83 -0.02
CA LYS A 235 -14.32 -1.00 1.03
C LYS A 235 -14.73 0.40 0.56
N LYS A 236 -14.63 0.69 -0.75
CA LYS A 236 -14.84 2.03 -1.32
C LYS A 236 -14.02 3.07 -0.54
N SER A 237 -12.76 2.75 -0.32
CA SER A 237 -11.86 3.56 0.50
C SER A 237 -11.15 4.61 -0.34
N SER A 238 -10.82 5.72 0.30
CA SER A 238 -9.92 6.71 -0.28
C SER A 238 -9.12 7.38 0.84
N PHE A 239 -7.87 7.72 0.58
CA PHE A 239 -7.09 8.51 1.54
C PHE A 239 -6.66 9.84 0.93
N LEU A 240 -6.65 10.87 1.77
CA LEU A 240 -6.15 12.19 1.43
C LEU A 240 -4.86 12.47 2.19
N PHE A 241 -3.78 12.78 1.47
CA PHE A 241 -2.53 13.27 2.04
C PHE A 241 -2.40 14.79 1.90
N VAL A 242 -2.08 15.48 3.00
CA VAL A 242 -1.75 16.91 3.02
C VAL A 242 -0.29 17.07 3.44
N HIS A 243 0.55 17.50 2.51
CA HIS A 243 1.99 17.60 2.72
C HIS A 243 2.40 18.73 3.68
N GLY A 244 3.66 18.72 4.12
CA GLY A 244 4.26 19.71 5.01
C GLY A 244 4.90 20.90 4.27
N TYR A 245 5.67 21.70 5.01
CA TYR A 245 6.47 22.82 4.47
C TYR A 245 7.58 22.32 3.54
N ASN A 246 8.18 23.22 2.76
CA ASN A 246 9.34 22.92 1.90
C ASN A 246 9.13 21.68 1.01
N THR A 247 7.91 21.51 0.49
CA THR A 247 7.54 20.38 -0.37
C THR A 247 7.08 20.88 -1.73
N SER A 248 7.57 20.28 -2.81
CA SER A 248 7.12 20.59 -4.18
C SER A 248 5.84 19.84 -4.55
N PHE A 249 5.21 20.23 -5.65
CA PHE A 249 4.07 19.45 -6.17
C PHE A 249 4.50 18.01 -6.49
N ALA A 250 5.67 17.83 -7.12
CA ALA A 250 6.16 16.53 -7.49
C ALA A 250 6.52 15.66 -6.27
N ASP A 251 7.12 16.26 -5.23
CA ASP A 251 7.42 15.53 -4.00
C ASP A 251 6.16 15.08 -3.27
N ALA A 252 5.12 15.92 -3.25
CA ALA A 252 3.81 15.54 -2.72
C ALA A 252 3.19 14.37 -3.51
N ALA A 253 3.29 14.40 -4.85
CA ALA A 253 2.81 13.31 -5.70
C ALA A 253 3.58 12.00 -5.44
N LYS A 254 4.92 12.07 -5.45
CA LYS A 254 5.83 10.92 -5.21
C LYS A 254 5.59 10.32 -3.82
N ARG A 255 5.47 11.15 -2.79
CA ARG A 255 5.19 10.70 -1.42
C ARG A 255 3.83 10.03 -1.29
N THR A 256 2.81 10.56 -1.95
CA THR A 256 1.47 9.96 -1.90
C THR A 256 1.44 8.60 -2.60
N ALA A 257 2.12 8.46 -3.75
CA ALA A 257 2.28 7.19 -4.43
C ALA A 257 2.98 6.15 -3.55
N GLN A 258 4.10 6.55 -2.93
CA GLN A 258 4.87 5.71 -2.01
C GLN A 258 4.02 5.26 -0.81
N ILE A 259 3.32 6.18 -0.14
CA ILE A 259 2.42 5.85 0.97
C ILE A 259 1.35 4.84 0.52
N SER A 260 0.71 5.09 -0.62
CA SER A 260 -0.33 4.19 -1.16
C SER A 260 0.22 2.78 -1.41
N TYR A 261 1.39 2.71 -2.04
CA TYR A 261 2.07 1.46 -2.37
C TYR A 261 2.43 0.65 -1.13
N ASP A 262 3.10 1.29 -0.18
CA ASP A 262 3.59 0.62 1.02
C ASP A 262 2.48 0.16 1.95
N LEU A 263 1.37 0.92 1.98
CA LEU A 263 0.18 0.53 2.71
C LEU A 263 -0.63 -0.55 1.98
N LYS A 264 -0.25 -0.91 0.75
CA LYS A 264 -1.05 -1.75 -0.16
C LYS A 264 -2.51 -1.31 -0.14
N PHE A 265 -2.71 0.02 -0.25
CA PHE A 265 -3.98 0.64 0.01
C PHE A 265 -5.02 0.16 -1.03
N ASP A 266 -6.11 -0.40 -0.54
CA ASP A 266 -7.23 -0.85 -1.37
C ASP A 266 -8.23 0.29 -1.50
N GLY A 267 -7.98 1.18 -2.47
CA GLY A 267 -8.72 2.41 -2.67
C GLY A 267 -7.93 3.44 -3.46
N GLU A 268 -8.53 4.62 -3.65
CA GLU A 268 -7.87 5.71 -4.39
C GLU A 268 -7.06 6.63 -3.48
N ALA A 269 -5.84 6.94 -3.93
CA ALA A 269 -4.92 7.84 -3.25
C ALA A 269 -5.08 9.28 -3.79
N VAL A 270 -5.27 10.23 -2.89
CA VAL A 270 -5.45 11.65 -3.23
C VAL A 270 -4.48 12.50 -2.42
N PHE A 271 -3.94 13.57 -3.01
CA PHE A 271 -3.21 14.59 -2.24
C PHE A 271 -3.72 16.00 -2.48
N TYR A 272 -3.63 16.82 -1.43
CA TYR A 272 -3.80 18.25 -1.52
C TYR A 272 -2.43 18.91 -1.55
N SER A 273 -2.13 19.60 -2.66
CA SER A 273 -0.86 20.32 -2.82
C SER A 273 -1.07 21.82 -2.70
N TRP A 274 -0.72 22.36 -1.52
CA TRP A 274 -0.73 23.79 -1.23
C TRP A 274 0.58 24.47 -1.66
N PRO A 275 0.61 25.80 -1.90
CA PRO A 275 1.76 26.48 -2.51
C PRO A 275 2.91 26.70 -1.53
N SER A 276 3.50 25.62 -1.03
CA SER A 276 4.76 25.67 -0.29
C SER A 276 5.88 26.22 -1.19
N LYS A 277 6.85 26.90 -0.59
CA LYS A 277 7.93 27.61 -1.27
C LYS A 277 9.11 26.73 -1.67
N GLU A 278 9.10 25.46 -1.29
CA GLU A 278 10.19 24.52 -1.65
C GLU A 278 11.55 25.04 -1.17
N SER A 279 11.53 25.81 -0.07
CA SER A 279 12.72 26.37 0.55
C SER A 279 12.59 26.34 2.06
N VAL A 280 13.62 25.80 2.72
CA VAL A 280 13.76 25.83 4.20
C VAL A 280 13.81 27.27 4.71
N ALA A 281 14.37 28.20 3.95
CA ALA A 281 14.52 29.60 4.36
C ALA A 281 13.21 30.40 4.29
N GLU A 282 12.20 29.91 3.56
CA GLU A 282 10.93 30.60 3.34
C GLU A 282 9.82 30.08 4.26
N TYR A 283 10.19 29.55 5.43
CA TYR A 283 9.29 28.92 6.40
C TYR A 283 8.09 29.82 6.77
N THR A 284 8.28 31.10 7.06
CA THR A 284 7.19 32.02 7.43
C THR A 284 6.23 32.33 6.27
N ARG A 285 6.72 32.24 5.02
CA ARG A 285 5.84 32.31 3.84
C ARG A 285 5.00 31.06 3.72
N ASP A 286 5.58 29.90 4.03
CA ASP A 286 4.85 28.64 4.07
C ASP A 286 3.75 28.66 5.13
N GLU A 287 4.00 29.23 6.31
CA GLU A 287 2.96 29.47 7.31
C GLU A 287 1.82 30.34 6.78
N SER A 288 2.17 31.47 6.16
CA SER A 288 1.19 32.37 5.55
C SER A 288 0.42 31.69 4.42
N ASN A 289 1.06 30.77 3.68
CA ASN A 289 0.48 30.06 2.55
C ASN A 289 -0.47 28.96 2.99
N ILE A 290 -0.14 28.16 4.01
CA ILE A 290 -1.06 27.14 4.52
C ILE A 290 -2.28 27.77 5.18
N GLU A 291 -2.13 28.92 5.85
CA GLU A 291 -3.26 29.68 6.39
C GLU A 291 -4.18 30.19 5.27
N TRP A 292 -3.60 30.72 4.20
CA TRP A 292 -4.36 31.14 3.02
C TRP A 292 -5.05 29.96 2.32
N ALA A 293 -4.34 28.83 2.17
CA ALA A 293 -4.83 27.62 1.50
C ALA A 293 -5.95 26.91 2.28
N GLN A 294 -6.17 27.25 3.56
CA GLN A 294 -7.20 26.62 4.39
C GLN A 294 -8.58 26.73 3.74
N HIS A 295 -8.92 27.88 3.14
CA HIS A 295 -10.21 28.07 2.49
C HIS A 295 -10.39 27.10 1.31
N ASP A 296 -9.38 26.99 0.44
CA ASP A 296 -9.43 26.12 -0.72
C ASP A 296 -9.41 24.63 -0.31
N LEU A 297 -8.73 24.28 0.78
CA LEU A 297 -8.78 22.95 1.39
C LEU A 297 -10.17 22.64 1.96
N GLU A 298 -10.86 23.59 2.59
CA GLU A 298 -12.24 23.44 3.06
C GLU A 298 -13.20 23.18 1.90
N LEU A 299 -13.09 23.95 0.81
CA LEU A 299 -13.88 23.76 -0.40
C LEU A 299 -13.63 22.37 -1.00
N PHE A 300 -12.36 21.99 -1.14
CA PHE A 300 -12.00 20.68 -1.65
C PHE A 300 -12.51 19.54 -0.77
N LEU A 301 -12.34 19.60 0.56
CA LEU A 301 -12.82 18.57 1.49
C LEU A 301 -14.34 18.41 1.42
N THR A 302 -15.07 19.52 1.30
CA THR A 302 -16.54 19.50 1.15
C THR A 302 -16.94 18.72 -0.10
N ASP A 303 -16.32 19.00 -1.25
CA ASP A 303 -16.58 18.26 -2.49
C ASP A 303 -16.05 16.83 -2.41
N TYR A 304 -14.88 16.60 -1.84
CA TYR A 304 -14.25 15.30 -1.74
C TYR A 304 -15.09 14.33 -0.91
N ILE A 305 -15.58 14.76 0.25
CA ILE A 305 -16.43 13.91 1.09
C ILE A 305 -17.79 13.68 0.42
N SER A 306 -18.36 14.67 -0.27
CA SER A 306 -19.68 14.56 -0.87
C SER A 306 -19.72 13.83 -2.21
N LYS A 307 -18.71 14.01 -3.08
CA LYS A 307 -18.73 13.59 -4.49
C LYS A 307 -17.84 12.41 -4.84
N SER A 308 -16.81 12.11 -4.03
CA SER A 308 -15.88 10.99 -4.32
C SER A 308 -16.56 9.61 -4.35
N GLY A 309 -17.73 9.46 -3.70
CA GLY A 309 -18.36 8.16 -3.52
C GLY A 309 -17.63 7.23 -2.54
N ALA A 310 -16.64 7.74 -1.80
CA ALA A 310 -15.98 7.02 -0.73
C ALA A 310 -16.95 6.75 0.44
N GLU A 311 -16.83 5.56 1.02
CA GLU A 311 -17.49 5.16 2.27
C GLU A 311 -16.51 5.15 3.44
N GLU A 312 -15.21 4.92 3.19
CA GLU A 312 -14.15 5.01 4.20
C GLU A 312 -13.06 6.00 3.77
N ILE A 313 -13.07 7.20 4.37
CA ILE A 313 -12.08 8.25 4.13
C ILE A 313 -11.04 8.28 5.25
N TYR A 314 -9.78 8.14 4.87
CA TYR A 314 -8.62 8.30 5.75
C TYR A 314 -7.97 9.66 5.46
N LEU A 315 -7.76 10.48 6.49
CA LEU A 315 -7.11 11.78 6.34
C LEU A 315 -5.72 11.74 6.97
N VAL A 316 -4.69 12.08 6.20
CA VAL A 316 -3.29 12.06 6.65
C VAL A 316 -2.68 13.43 6.41
N ALA A 317 -2.16 14.06 7.45
CA ALA A 317 -1.40 15.31 7.31
C ALA A 317 -0.03 15.21 7.94
N HIS A 318 0.94 15.85 7.29
CA HIS A 318 2.30 15.95 7.80
C HIS A 318 2.66 17.36 8.22
N SER A 319 3.37 17.51 9.35
CA SER A 319 4.06 18.74 9.74
C SER A 319 3.13 19.95 9.62
N MET A 320 3.51 20.97 8.85
CA MET A 320 2.75 22.19 8.65
C MET A 320 1.39 21.98 7.97
N GLY A 321 1.20 20.92 7.19
CA GLY A 321 -0.09 20.55 6.60
C GLY A 321 -1.19 20.29 7.64
N ASN A 322 -0.81 19.88 8.86
CA ASN A 322 -1.75 19.74 9.97
C ASN A 322 -2.43 21.06 10.34
N ARG A 323 -1.77 22.22 10.15
CA ARG A 323 -2.35 23.53 10.42
C ARG A 323 -3.58 23.81 9.56
N GLY A 324 -3.55 23.40 8.30
CA GLY A 324 -4.67 23.51 7.37
C GLY A 324 -5.71 22.43 7.62
N LEU A 325 -5.29 21.15 7.63
CA LEU A 325 -6.22 20.02 7.71
C LEU A 325 -7.09 20.06 8.97
N THR A 326 -6.49 20.24 10.14
CA THR A 326 -7.21 20.18 11.43
C THR A 326 -8.33 21.22 11.53
N ARG A 327 -8.09 22.43 11.03
CA ARG A 327 -9.09 23.51 10.99
C ARG A 327 -10.14 23.24 9.92
N ALA A 328 -9.70 22.89 8.72
CA ALA A 328 -10.56 22.69 7.57
C ALA A 328 -11.58 21.56 7.80
N ILE A 329 -11.13 20.37 8.20
CA ILE A 329 -12.04 19.24 8.44
C ILE A 329 -13.04 19.55 9.55
N THR A 330 -12.60 20.23 10.61
CA THR A 330 -13.49 20.59 11.72
C THR A 330 -14.57 21.58 11.27
N ASN A 331 -14.24 22.54 10.40
CA ASN A 331 -15.21 23.48 9.85
C ASN A 331 -16.19 22.77 8.90
N VAL A 332 -15.69 21.91 8.00
CA VAL A 332 -16.52 21.12 7.08
C VAL A 332 -17.52 20.22 7.84
N ILE A 333 -17.08 19.51 8.87
CA ILE A 333 -18.00 18.67 9.68
C ILE A 333 -18.97 19.52 10.49
N LYS A 334 -18.57 20.71 10.95
CA LYS A 334 -19.50 21.62 11.64
C LYS A 334 -20.61 22.12 10.71
N GLU A 335 -20.29 22.40 9.46
CA GLU A 335 -21.25 22.85 8.43
C GLU A 335 -22.10 21.69 7.87
N HIS A 336 -21.49 20.50 7.76
CA HIS A 336 -22.12 19.28 7.27
C HIS A 336 -21.93 18.12 8.26
N PRO A 337 -22.68 18.06 9.38
CA PRO A 337 -22.47 17.05 10.43
C PRO A 337 -22.50 15.60 9.95
N ASP A 338 -23.33 15.28 8.96
CA ASP A 338 -23.47 13.93 8.41
C ASP A 338 -22.20 13.44 7.68
N TYR A 339 -21.31 14.36 7.27
CA TYR A 339 -20.08 14.00 6.56
C TYR A 339 -19.10 13.24 7.44
N LYS A 340 -19.22 13.35 8.77
CA LYS A 340 -18.36 12.61 9.70
C LYS A 340 -18.51 11.11 9.53
N GLU A 341 -19.67 10.62 9.06
CA GLU A 341 -19.91 9.19 8.88
C GLU A 341 -19.02 8.54 7.82
N LYS A 342 -18.48 9.34 6.90
CA LYS A 342 -17.50 8.87 5.91
C LYS A 342 -16.06 8.90 6.41
N ILE A 343 -15.78 9.60 7.51
CA ILE A 343 -14.43 9.69 8.07
C ILE A 343 -14.15 8.45 8.89
N LYS A 344 -13.10 7.72 8.52
CA LYS A 344 -12.69 6.50 9.19
C LYS A 344 -11.61 6.74 10.24
N GLU A 345 -10.59 7.52 9.90
CA GLU A 345 -9.45 7.84 10.76
C GLU A 345 -8.79 9.14 10.31
N ILE A 346 -8.28 9.91 11.28
CA ILE A 346 -7.43 11.07 11.03
C ILE A 346 -6.05 10.81 11.63
N ILE A 347 -5.03 10.82 10.77
CA ILE A 347 -3.64 10.61 11.13
C ILE A 347 -2.91 11.94 11.06
N LEU A 348 -2.46 12.43 12.22
CA LEU A 348 -1.71 13.65 12.38
C LEU A 348 -0.24 13.28 12.61
N ALA A 349 0.59 13.41 11.58
CA ALA A 349 2.00 13.05 11.66
C ALA A 349 2.87 14.28 11.91
N ALA A 350 3.66 14.22 12.99
CA ALA A 350 4.57 15.25 13.45
C ALA A 350 3.98 16.68 13.37
N PRO A 351 2.81 16.98 13.97
CA PRO A 351 2.12 18.25 13.69
C PRO A 351 2.93 19.47 14.10
N ASP A 352 3.19 20.32 13.11
CA ASP A 352 3.81 21.62 13.31
C ASP A 352 2.74 22.65 13.70
N ILE A 353 2.17 22.45 14.89
CA ILE A 353 1.19 23.32 15.55
C ILE A 353 1.73 23.61 16.95
N ASP A 354 1.52 24.81 17.48
CA ASP A 354 1.85 25.12 18.87
C ASP A 354 1.14 24.13 19.82
N ALA A 355 1.89 23.49 20.73
CA ALA A 355 1.36 22.44 21.59
C ALA A 355 0.22 22.94 22.49
N ASP A 356 0.31 24.18 23.00
CA ASP A 356 -0.71 24.75 23.88
C ASP A 356 -1.97 25.13 23.10
N VAL A 357 -1.81 25.66 21.88
CA VAL A 357 -2.94 25.87 20.95
C VAL A 357 -3.61 24.54 20.59
N PHE A 358 -2.84 23.50 20.31
CA PHE A 358 -3.39 22.19 19.98
C PHE A 358 -4.19 21.61 21.15
N LYS A 359 -3.63 21.63 22.37
CA LYS A 359 -4.28 21.12 23.60
C LYS A 359 -5.52 21.93 23.97
N ARG A 360 -5.46 23.26 23.89
CA ARG A 360 -6.53 24.16 24.34
C ARG A 360 -7.68 24.26 23.35
N ASP A 361 -7.36 24.42 22.06
CA ASP A 361 -8.34 24.86 21.06
C ASP A 361 -8.65 23.78 20.01
N ILE A 362 -7.62 23.13 19.45
CA ILE A 362 -7.80 22.27 18.27
C ILE A 362 -8.29 20.88 18.65
N ALA A 363 -7.55 20.17 19.51
CA ALA A 363 -7.87 18.79 19.87
C ALA A 363 -9.28 18.65 20.48
N PRO A 364 -9.70 19.48 21.47
CA PRO A 364 -11.05 19.38 22.02
C PRO A 364 -12.13 19.59 20.95
N LYS A 365 -11.94 20.56 20.04
CA LYS A 365 -12.90 20.84 18.97
C LYS A 365 -12.98 19.69 17.97
N MET A 366 -11.85 19.10 17.58
CA MET A 366 -11.80 17.91 16.71
C MET A 366 -12.53 16.72 17.34
N ILE A 367 -12.22 16.39 18.60
CA ILE A 367 -12.84 15.27 19.31
C ILE A 367 -14.36 15.44 19.39
N GLN A 368 -14.83 16.63 19.79
CA GLN A 368 -16.26 16.90 19.97
C GLN A 368 -17.03 16.93 18.64
N THR A 369 -16.41 17.48 17.59
CA THR A 369 -17.08 17.72 16.30
C THR A 369 -17.06 16.47 15.41
N ILE A 370 -15.89 15.84 15.29
CA ILE A 370 -15.66 14.76 14.32
C ILE A 370 -16.14 13.42 14.88
N GLN A 371 -15.92 13.15 16.18
CA GLN A 371 -16.36 11.93 16.86
C GLN A 371 -15.90 10.64 16.14
N LYS A 372 -14.76 10.70 15.47
CA LYS A 372 -14.09 9.56 14.83
C LYS A 372 -12.66 9.47 15.39
N PRO A 373 -12.01 8.31 15.21
CA PRO A 373 -10.62 8.14 15.57
C PRO A 373 -9.65 9.22 15.09
N ILE A 374 -8.73 9.60 15.98
CA ILE A 374 -7.60 10.47 15.70
C ILE A 374 -6.35 9.83 16.28
N THR A 375 -5.32 9.68 15.45
CA THR A 375 -4.00 9.16 15.82
C THR A 375 -2.95 10.24 15.61
N LEU A 376 -2.20 10.56 16.66
CA LEU A 376 -1.16 11.58 16.68
C LEU A 376 0.21 10.90 16.76
N TYR A 377 1.01 10.98 15.69
CA TYR A 377 2.40 10.53 15.71
C TYR A 377 3.32 11.69 16.10
N VAL A 378 4.16 11.47 17.11
CA VAL A 378 5.09 12.45 17.66
C VAL A 378 6.53 11.90 17.66
N SER A 379 7.52 12.78 17.70
CA SER A 379 8.94 12.39 17.74
C SER A 379 9.81 13.48 18.33
N SER A 380 10.82 13.10 19.10
CA SER A 380 11.87 14.03 19.56
C SER A 380 13.00 14.21 18.54
N ASP A 381 13.06 13.38 17.49
CA ASP A 381 14.14 13.37 16.51
C ASP A 381 13.83 14.18 15.25
N ASP A 382 12.60 14.70 15.15
CA ASP A 382 12.14 15.46 14.01
C ASP A 382 12.89 16.80 13.85
N LEU A 383 13.76 16.88 12.83
CA LEU A 383 14.57 18.06 12.53
C LEU A 383 13.72 19.26 12.09
N ALA A 384 12.58 19.03 11.46
CA ALA A 384 11.68 20.10 11.03
C ALA A 384 10.97 20.73 12.22
N LEU A 385 10.57 19.93 13.21
CA LEU A 385 9.99 20.44 14.45
C LEU A 385 11.02 21.15 15.32
N LYS A 386 12.28 20.68 15.35
CA LYS A 386 13.39 21.40 15.99
C LYS A 386 13.61 22.78 15.36
N ALA A 387 13.61 22.86 14.02
CA ALA A 387 13.70 24.14 13.32
C ALA A 387 12.49 25.04 13.60
N SER A 388 11.27 24.49 13.63
CA SER A 388 10.06 25.23 14.01
C SER A 388 10.13 25.74 15.45
N LYS A 389 10.59 24.92 16.40
CA LYS A 389 10.75 25.31 17.80
C LYS A 389 11.80 26.42 17.96
N GLU A 390 12.89 26.38 17.21
CA GLU A 390 13.89 27.45 17.19
C GLU A 390 13.28 28.78 16.71
N VAL A 391 12.40 28.74 15.71
CA VAL A 391 11.72 29.95 15.19
C VAL A 391 10.66 30.47 16.17
N HIS A 392 9.90 29.59 16.83
CA HIS A 392 8.72 29.97 17.62
C HIS A 392 8.96 30.08 19.14
N GLY A 393 10.00 29.44 19.67
CA GLY A 393 10.32 29.41 21.10
C GLY A 393 9.45 28.49 21.96
N TYR A 394 8.45 27.80 21.40
CA TYR A 394 7.52 26.92 22.12
C TYR A 394 7.47 25.50 21.54
N ALA A 395 7.09 24.53 22.38
CA ALA A 395 6.94 23.14 21.96
C ALA A 395 5.85 22.98 20.90
N ARG A 396 6.06 22.06 19.97
CA ARG A 396 5.11 21.71 18.91
C ARG A 396 4.29 20.48 19.31
N ALA A 397 3.09 20.36 18.77
CA ALA A 397 2.20 19.23 19.04
C ALA A 397 2.76 17.88 18.54
N GLY A 398 3.68 17.91 17.58
CA GLY A 398 4.46 16.76 17.14
C GLY A 398 5.71 16.44 17.97
N ASP A 399 6.07 17.27 18.95
CA ASP A 399 7.24 17.03 19.80
C ASP A 399 6.99 15.86 20.77
N SER A 400 8.02 15.05 21.02
CA SER A 400 8.03 14.04 22.10
C SER A 400 8.90 14.50 23.29
N GLY A 401 9.13 13.63 24.27
CA GLY A 401 9.88 13.92 25.50
C GLY A 401 9.14 14.92 26.40
N ASP A 402 9.82 15.99 26.84
CA ASP A 402 9.23 17.01 27.72
C ASP A 402 8.05 17.76 27.06
N GLY A 403 8.02 17.80 25.73
CA GLY A 403 6.95 18.41 24.92
C GLY A 403 5.76 17.50 24.63
N LEU A 404 5.80 16.23 25.09
CA LEU A 404 4.83 15.19 24.70
C LEU A 404 3.37 15.60 25.00
N VAL A 405 2.61 15.76 23.92
CA VAL A 405 1.17 16.02 23.95
C VAL A 405 0.41 14.71 24.05
N VAL A 406 -0.32 14.52 25.14
CA VAL A 406 -1.24 13.39 25.34
C VAL A 406 -2.60 13.96 25.69
N ILE A 407 -3.63 13.63 24.89
CA ILE A 407 -5.00 14.11 25.06
C ILE A 407 -5.96 12.94 25.05
N ASN A 408 -6.84 12.88 26.04
CA ASN A 408 -7.92 11.88 26.07
C ASN A 408 -8.80 12.01 24.83
N GLY A 409 -9.00 10.91 24.10
CA GLY A 409 -9.72 10.88 22.83
C GLY A 409 -8.81 10.97 21.59
N ILE A 410 -7.50 11.13 21.76
CA ILE A 410 -6.49 11.04 20.69
C ILE A 410 -5.47 9.97 21.06
N GLU A 411 -5.22 9.02 20.17
CA GLU A 411 -4.17 8.02 20.37
C GLU A 411 -2.81 8.63 20.03
N THR A 412 -2.01 8.89 21.07
CA THR A 412 -0.66 9.44 20.91
C THR A 412 0.35 8.30 20.73
N VAL A 413 1.06 8.31 19.61
CA VAL A 413 2.08 7.32 19.24
C VAL A 413 3.45 8.02 19.16
N ASP A 414 4.31 7.74 20.13
CA ASP A 414 5.69 8.16 20.17
C ASP A 414 6.55 7.29 19.25
N ALA A 415 7.04 7.91 18.19
CA ALA A 415 7.96 7.31 17.23
C ALA A 415 9.41 7.80 17.45
N THR A 416 9.74 8.33 18.63
CA THR A 416 11.12 8.72 18.99
C THR A 416 12.09 7.55 18.84
N GLY A 417 13.26 7.84 18.28
CA GLY A 417 14.28 6.87 17.91
C GLY A 417 14.02 6.21 16.56
N ILE A 418 12.86 6.42 15.95
CA ILE A 418 12.54 6.02 14.58
C ILE A 418 12.58 7.28 13.73
N ASP A 419 13.13 7.19 12.51
CA ASP A 419 13.18 8.37 11.64
C ASP A 419 11.75 8.78 11.23
N THR A 420 11.22 9.81 11.89
CA THR A 420 9.90 10.38 11.58
C THR A 420 9.94 11.38 10.44
N SER A 421 11.14 11.67 9.91
CA SER A 421 11.30 12.44 8.68
C SER A 421 10.76 11.69 7.44
N PHE A 422 10.14 10.52 7.65
CA PHE A 422 9.34 9.77 6.69
C PHE A 422 8.48 10.65 5.77
N LEU A 423 8.04 11.82 6.23
CA LEU A 423 7.20 12.72 5.45
C LEU A 423 7.86 14.08 5.10
N SER A 424 9.13 14.30 5.49
CA SER A 424 9.96 15.47 5.12
C SER A 424 11.35 15.02 4.68
N HIS A 425 11.52 14.76 3.39
CA HIS A 425 12.81 14.83 2.67
C HIS A 425 14.06 14.09 3.20
N SER A 426 14.02 13.29 4.27
CA SER A 426 15.19 12.53 4.73
C SER A 426 15.20 11.10 4.23
N TYR A 427 16.34 10.71 3.69
CA TYR A 427 16.79 9.33 3.58
C TYR A 427 17.32 8.89 4.93
N PHE A 428 16.68 8.02 5.74
CA PHE A 428 17.39 7.05 6.61
C PHE A 428 16.48 5.93 7.17
N ALA A 429 16.92 4.71 6.84
CA ALA A 429 16.79 3.35 7.39
C ALA A 429 15.75 2.85 8.43
N ASP A 430 14.85 3.62 9.06
CA ASP A 430 13.97 3.06 10.12
C ASP A 430 12.46 3.34 9.95
N THR A 431 12.04 3.92 8.82
CA THR A 431 10.65 4.33 8.51
C THR A 431 9.64 3.18 8.41
N SER A 432 10.11 1.94 8.24
CA SER A 432 9.28 0.75 8.04
C SER A 432 8.34 0.47 9.21
N SER A 433 8.74 0.81 10.45
CA SER A 433 7.96 0.51 11.65
C SER A 433 6.71 1.39 11.77
N ILE A 434 6.80 2.67 11.39
CA ILE A 434 5.64 3.59 11.37
C ILE A 434 4.70 3.22 10.25
N ILE A 435 5.24 2.93 9.06
CA ILE A 435 4.42 2.49 7.93
C ILE A 435 3.73 1.15 8.24
N ALA A 436 4.41 0.21 8.89
CA ALA A 436 3.79 -1.04 9.34
C ALA A 436 2.66 -0.79 10.36
N ASP A 437 2.82 0.19 11.24
CA ASP A 437 1.79 0.57 12.22
C ASP A 437 0.57 1.23 11.57
N ILE A 438 0.79 2.11 10.58
CA ILE A 438 -0.28 2.72 9.78
C ILE A 438 -0.95 1.65 8.89
N PHE A 439 -0.18 0.70 8.36
CA PHE A 439 -0.70 -0.43 7.60
C PHE A 439 -1.64 -1.29 8.46
N ASP A 440 -1.24 -1.68 9.67
CA ASP A 440 -2.09 -2.45 10.59
C ASP A 440 -3.35 -1.64 10.95
N LEU A 441 -3.20 -0.33 11.23
CA LEU A 441 -4.31 0.59 11.52
C LEU A 441 -5.34 0.63 10.39
N ILE A 442 -4.91 0.87 9.15
CA ILE A 442 -5.81 0.99 7.99
C ILE A 442 -6.38 -0.36 7.61
N LYS A 443 -5.58 -1.43 7.63
CA LYS A 443 -6.04 -2.75 7.21
C LYS A 443 -7.06 -3.34 8.17
N THR A 444 -6.82 -3.21 9.48
CA THR A 444 -7.60 -3.89 10.52
C THR A 444 -8.57 -2.97 11.28
N GLY A 445 -8.35 -1.66 11.28
CA GLY A 445 -9.10 -0.70 12.10
C GLY A 445 -8.83 -0.82 13.60
N LYS A 446 -7.80 -1.60 14.01
CA LYS A 446 -7.46 -1.78 15.42
C LYS A 446 -7.00 -0.47 16.04
N ARG A 447 -7.53 -0.21 17.24
CA ARG A 447 -7.05 0.86 18.13
C ARG A 447 -5.62 0.57 18.61
N ALA A 448 -4.89 1.62 18.99
CA ALA A 448 -3.48 1.55 19.34
C ALA A 448 -3.12 0.44 20.34
N LEU A 449 -3.97 0.19 21.35
CA LEU A 449 -3.79 -0.89 22.34
C LEU A 449 -3.66 -2.30 21.73
N TYR A 450 -4.24 -2.52 20.55
CA TYR A 450 -4.30 -3.83 19.91
C TYR A 450 -3.35 -3.98 18.71
N ARG A 451 -2.57 -2.95 18.39
CA ARG A 451 -1.59 -2.96 17.28
C ARG A 451 -0.25 -3.51 17.77
N LYS A 452 0.26 -4.56 17.12
CA LYS A 452 1.48 -5.29 17.57
C LYS A 452 2.77 -4.49 17.43
N SER A 453 2.75 -3.45 16.60
CA SER A 453 3.81 -2.46 16.40
C SER A 453 3.95 -1.52 17.59
N LEU A 454 3.02 -1.50 18.53
CA LEU A 454 2.95 -0.53 19.61
C LEU A 454 3.08 -1.17 20.99
N GLN A 455 3.80 -0.48 21.86
CA GLN A 455 3.90 -0.75 23.28
C GLN A 455 3.15 0.32 24.06
N LEU A 456 2.27 -0.10 24.97
CA LEU A 456 1.60 0.79 25.92
C LEU A 456 2.60 1.36 26.92
N ILE A 457 2.59 2.68 27.13
CA ILE A 457 3.38 3.38 28.13
C ILE A 457 2.45 4.15 29.07
N GLU A 458 2.61 3.89 30.37
CA GLU A 458 1.87 4.58 31.44
C GLU A 458 2.83 5.48 32.22
N LEU A 459 2.60 6.79 32.17
CA LEU A 459 3.38 7.79 32.91
C LEU A 459 2.47 8.60 33.83
N SER A 460 2.44 8.23 35.11
CA SER A 460 1.69 8.88 36.20
C SER A 460 0.18 9.03 35.94
N ASN A 461 -0.21 9.90 35.00
CA ASN A 461 -1.59 10.20 34.59
C ASN A 461 -1.76 10.29 33.05
N LYS A 462 -0.75 9.88 32.27
CA LYS A 462 -0.78 9.87 30.81
C LYS A 462 -0.62 8.44 30.30
N VAL A 463 -1.46 8.07 29.34
CA VAL A 463 -1.35 6.83 28.60
C VAL A 463 -1.05 7.17 27.16
N TYR A 464 0.06 6.67 26.64
CA TYR A 464 0.44 6.81 25.23
C TYR A 464 1.08 5.51 24.75
N TYR A 465 1.40 5.46 23.46
CA TYR A 465 1.97 4.29 22.83
C TYR A 465 3.34 4.62 22.27
N LYS A 466 4.26 3.66 22.29
CA LYS A 466 5.57 3.80 21.66
C LYS A 466 5.74 2.77 20.56
N VAL A 467 6.28 3.18 19.42
CA VAL A 467 6.57 2.25 18.33
C VAL A 467 7.71 1.32 18.72
N VAL A 468 7.51 0.01 18.52
CA VAL A 468 8.51 -1.02 18.79
C VAL A 468 9.41 -1.17 17.57
N LYS A 469 10.72 -0.94 17.75
CA LYS A 469 11.72 -1.27 16.73
C LYS A 469 11.79 -2.78 16.54
N LYS A 470 11.73 -3.24 15.29
CA LYS A 470 11.90 -4.66 14.93
C LYS A 470 13.29 -4.93 14.40
#